data_AF-A0A7S2FI22-F1
#
_entry.id   AF-A0A7S2FI22-F1
#
_cell.length_a   1.000
_cell.length_b   1.000
_cell.length_c   1.000
_cell.angle_alpha   90.00
_cell.angle_beta   90.00
_cell.angle_gamma   90.00
#
_symmetry.space_group_name_H-M   'P 1'
#
loop_
_entity.id
_entity.type
_entity.pdbx_description
1 polymer ?
#
loop_
_entity_poly.entity_id
_entity_poly.type
_entity_poly.pdbx_seq_one_letter_code
_entity_poly.pdbx_strand_id
1 'polypeptide(L)'
;GEDGEAEVGAVDEGWAFHPLMKSCAAFLAGDTAPPPPSSSLLTSLLTKLQGALSDEAADIRTAALQLLSAMNERGWLLMVEGAAGLGSDEDTVGAAMVERLLELMTAIEAAPLSPTSKQLEFDKEALIRLARAPTLPRPAALLLIHHALGMLRIKFARVWPHARELLDALASRWSHLLSMPLSSSLRVAVEAVVASHAAAVLER
;
A
#
# COMPACT_ATOMS: atom_id res chain seq x y z
N GLY A 1 29.32 18.03 40.02
CA GLY A 1 29.35 16.96 39.03
C GLY A 1 28.05 16.24 39.21
N GLU A 2 27.05 16.66 38.43
CA GLU A 2 25.69 16.17 38.50
C GLU A 2 25.57 15.03 37.48
N ASP A 3 25.41 13.82 37.97
CA ASP A 3 25.13 12.65 37.15
C ASP A 3 23.62 12.61 36.88
N GLY A 4 23.25 13.00 35.66
CA GLY A 4 21.89 12.86 35.15
C GLY A 4 21.64 11.45 34.66
N GLU A 5 21.07 10.61 35.52
CA GLU A 5 20.40 9.38 35.09
C GLU A 5 19.09 9.76 34.38
N ALA A 6 19.08 9.62 33.06
CA ALA A 6 17.85 9.73 32.27
C ALA A 6 17.01 8.47 32.50
N GLU A 7 15.93 8.61 33.27
CA GLU A 7 14.81 7.66 33.27
C GLU A 7 14.26 7.54 31.85
N VAL A 8 14.60 6.45 31.17
CA VAL A 8 13.92 6.03 29.95
C VAL A 8 12.57 5.46 30.38
N GLY A 9 11.55 6.31 30.25
CA GLY A 9 10.16 5.95 30.50
C GLY A 9 9.75 4.71 29.73
N ALA A 10 9.12 3.78 30.45
CA ALA A 10 8.56 2.55 29.92
C ALA A 10 7.61 2.87 28.76
N VAL A 11 8.00 2.49 27.55
CA VAL A 11 7.15 2.53 26.36
C VAL A 11 6.26 1.30 26.40
N ASP A 12 4.96 1.58 26.48
CA ASP A 12 3.80 0.70 26.43
C ASP A 12 4.02 -0.66 25.72
N GLU A 13 3.85 -1.75 26.47
CA GLU A 13 4.14 -3.15 26.10
C GLU A 13 3.19 -3.77 25.06
N GLY A 14 2.40 -2.95 24.35
CA GLY A 14 1.50 -3.40 23.27
C GLY A 14 2.21 -3.80 21.96
N TRP A 15 3.51 -3.49 21.83
CA TRP A 15 4.33 -3.76 20.65
C TRP A 15 5.38 -4.85 20.89
N ALA A 16 5.13 -5.77 21.83
CA ALA A 16 5.99 -6.93 22.07
C ALA A 16 6.37 -7.61 20.75
N PHE A 17 7.63 -7.37 20.36
CA PHE A 17 8.32 -7.73 19.12
C PHE A 17 7.76 -8.95 18.40
N HIS A 18 6.82 -8.71 17.49
CA HIS A 18 6.30 -9.71 16.57
C HIS A 18 7.49 -10.34 15.80
N PRO A 19 7.54 -11.68 15.62
CA PRO A 19 8.55 -12.35 14.79
C PRO A 19 8.77 -11.70 13.42
N LEU A 20 7.73 -11.04 12.92
CA LEU A 20 7.68 -10.29 11.67
C LEU A 20 8.54 -9.03 11.70
N MET A 21 8.53 -8.26 12.80
CA MET A 21 9.40 -7.10 12.96
C MET A 21 10.86 -7.51 13.12
N LYS A 22 11.14 -8.67 13.74
CA LYS A 22 12.50 -9.24 13.78
C LYS A 22 12.98 -9.67 12.39
N SER A 23 12.13 -10.32 11.59
CA SER A 23 12.46 -10.67 10.20
C SER A 23 12.62 -9.44 9.30
N CYS A 24 11.81 -8.38 9.50
CA CYS A 24 11.93 -7.12 8.79
C CYS A 24 13.15 -6.29 9.25
N ALA A 25 13.50 -6.31 10.53
CA ALA A 25 14.68 -5.60 11.06
C ALA A 25 15.99 -6.32 10.67
N ALA A 26 16.03 -7.65 10.76
CA ALA A 26 17.16 -8.46 10.28
C ALA A 26 17.37 -8.28 8.77
N PHE A 27 16.29 -8.06 8.02
CA PHE A 27 16.34 -7.71 6.61
C PHE A 27 16.97 -6.35 6.33
N LEU A 28 16.49 -5.29 7.01
CA LEU A 28 17.08 -3.95 6.85
C LEU A 28 18.55 -3.91 7.29
N ALA A 29 18.96 -4.85 8.15
CA ALA A 29 20.35 -5.02 8.60
C ALA A 29 21.23 -5.84 7.63
N GLY A 30 20.69 -6.36 6.52
CA GLY A 30 21.48 -7.04 5.48
C GLY A 30 21.96 -8.45 5.83
N ASP A 31 21.37 -9.08 6.85
CA ASP A 31 21.78 -10.41 7.32
C ASP A 31 21.09 -11.54 6.53
N THR A 32 21.77 -12.69 6.41
CA THR A 32 21.40 -13.86 5.59
C THR A 32 19.88 -14.11 5.51
N ALA A 33 19.37 -14.24 4.28
CA ALA A 33 17.94 -14.27 3.96
C ALA A 33 17.15 -15.20 4.91
N PRO A 34 16.37 -14.65 5.86
CA PRO A 34 15.61 -15.47 6.79
C PRO A 34 14.60 -16.31 5.99
N PRO A 35 14.24 -17.52 6.48
CA PRO A 35 13.24 -18.35 5.83
C PRO A 35 11.95 -17.55 5.62
N PRO A 36 11.21 -17.80 4.52
CA PRO A 36 9.97 -17.09 4.28
C PRO A 36 9.04 -17.28 5.49
N PRO A 37 8.38 -16.22 5.96
CA PRO A 37 7.42 -16.35 7.03
C PRO A 37 6.29 -17.30 6.64
N SER A 38 5.54 -17.82 7.61
CA SER A 38 4.39 -18.68 7.30
C SER A 38 3.43 -17.98 6.33
N SER A 39 2.79 -18.75 5.45
CA SER A 39 1.84 -18.21 4.46
C SER A 39 0.71 -17.39 5.11
N SER A 40 0.23 -17.82 6.28
CA SER A 40 -0.75 -17.10 7.10
C SER A 40 -0.25 -15.73 7.55
N LEU A 41 1.02 -15.64 7.96
CA LEU A 41 1.65 -14.39 8.37
C LEU A 41 1.82 -13.45 7.18
N LEU A 42 2.32 -13.96 6.06
CA LEU A 42 2.50 -13.18 4.83
C LEU A 42 1.17 -12.63 4.31
N THR A 43 0.11 -13.44 4.34
CA THR A 43 -1.25 -13.01 3.96
C THR A 43 -1.77 -11.89 4.86
N SER A 44 -1.59 -12.06 6.18
CA SER A 44 -1.98 -11.05 7.17
C SER A 44 -1.21 -9.74 6.99
N LEU A 45 0.10 -9.83 6.77
CA LEU A 45 0.97 -8.68 6.49
C LEU A 45 0.55 -7.97 5.20
N LEU A 46 0.36 -8.71 4.12
CA LEU A 46 -0.04 -8.17 2.82
C LEU A 46 -1.37 -7.43 2.94
N THR A 47 -2.34 -8.00 3.64
CA THR A 47 -3.65 -7.36 3.88
C THR A 47 -3.50 -6.03 4.64
N LYS A 48 -2.63 -5.99 5.65
CA LYS A 48 -2.35 -4.76 6.41
C LYS A 48 -1.64 -3.71 5.56
N LEU A 49 -0.63 -4.11 4.78
CA LEU A 49 0.10 -3.21 3.89
C LEU A 49 -0.81 -2.66 2.78
N GLN A 50 -1.68 -3.50 2.21
CA GLN A 50 -2.72 -3.07 1.27
C GLN A 50 -3.64 -2.04 1.93
N GLY A 51 -4.13 -2.29 3.16
CA GLY A 51 -4.90 -1.31 3.92
C GLY A 51 -4.16 0.02 4.13
N ALA A 52 -2.88 -0.03 4.44
CA ALA A 52 -2.03 1.15 4.64
C ALA A 52 -1.84 1.98 3.36
N LEU A 53 -1.90 1.38 2.16
CA LEU A 53 -1.90 2.14 0.90
C LEU A 53 -3.14 3.02 0.71
N SER A 54 -4.22 2.75 1.45
CA SER A 54 -5.43 3.58 1.45
C SER A 54 -5.42 4.64 2.55
N ASP A 55 -4.33 4.83 3.28
CA ASP A 55 -4.24 5.84 4.34
C ASP A 55 -4.25 7.29 3.79
N GLU A 56 -4.70 8.26 4.59
CA GLU A 56 -4.62 9.69 4.25
C GLU A 56 -3.17 10.19 4.29
N ALA A 57 -2.37 9.66 5.23
CA ALA A 57 -1.00 10.10 5.47
C ALA A 57 -0.02 9.51 4.44
N ALA A 58 0.72 10.39 3.77
CA ALA A 58 1.62 10.01 2.68
C ALA A 58 2.85 9.22 3.15
N ASP A 59 3.32 9.48 4.36
CA ASP A 59 4.40 8.74 5.02
C ASP A 59 4.02 7.28 5.29
N ILE A 60 2.79 7.03 5.74
CA ILE A 60 2.25 5.67 5.92
C ILE A 60 2.19 4.92 4.58
N ARG A 61 1.65 5.56 3.54
CA ARG A 61 1.60 4.96 2.20
C ARG A 61 3.00 4.68 1.65
N THR A 62 3.93 5.61 1.81
CA THR A 62 5.32 5.46 1.37
C THR A 62 6.03 4.31 2.08
N ALA A 63 5.89 4.20 3.41
CA ALA A 63 6.45 3.10 4.18
C ALA A 63 5.84 1.75 3.77
N ALA A 64 4.54 1.72 3.49
CA ALA A 64 3.88 0.51 2.98
C ALA A 64 4.43 0.09 1.62
N LEU A 65 4.64 1.04 0.69
CA LEU A 65 5.27 0.76 -0.61
C LEU A 65 6.68 0.21 -0.46
N GLN A 66 7.51 0.80 0.41
CA GLN A 66 8.87 0.30 0.66
C GLN A 66 8.87 -1.15 1.15
N LEU A 67 7.98 -1.48 2.10
CA LEU A 67 7.83 -2.85 2.59
C LEU A 67 7.30 -3.80 1.52
N LEU A 68 6.35 -3.36 0.69
CA LEU A 68 5.83 -4.17 -0.43
C LEU A 68 6.90 -4.44 -1.49
N SER A 69 7.74 -3.44 -1.83
CA SER A 69 8.88 -3.63 -2.73
C SER A 69 9.87 -4.63 -2.18
N ALA A 70 10.24 -4.50 -0.91
CA ALA A 70 11.09 -5.48 -0.22
C ALA A 70 10.50 -6.90 -0.21
N MET A 71 9.17 -7.03 -0.08
CA MET A 71 8.49 -8.33 -0.19
C MET A 71 8.51 -8.88 -1.62
N ASN A 72 8.37 -8.01 -2.62
CA ASN A 72 8.39 -8.37 -4.03
C ASN A 72 9.77 -8.88 -4.49
N GLU A 73 10.85 -8.20 -4.09
CA GLU A 73 12.24 -8.60 -4.38
C GLU A 73 12.55 -10.03 -3.89
N ARG A 74 11.81 -10.50 -2.89
CA ARG A 74 11.92 -11.84 -2.32
C ARG A 74 10.93 -12.86 -2.90
N GLY A 75 10.10 -12.44 -3.84
CA GLY A 75 9.04 -13.26 -4.44
C GLY A 75 7.86 -13.57 -3.51
N TRP A 76 7.77 -12.92 -2.34
CA TRP A 76 6.75 -13.27 -1.34
C TRP A 76 5.33 -12.86 -1.75
N LEU A 77 5.18 -11.82 -2.57
CA LEU A 77 3.86 -11.37 -3.04
C LEU A 77 3.15 -12.42 -3.91
N LEU A 78 3.90 -13.14 -4.75
CA LEU A 78 3.35 -14.18 -5.62
C LEU A 78 3.13 -15.51 -4.88
N MET A 79 3.93 -15.77 -3.84
CA MET A 79 3.76 -16.97 -2.99
C MET A 79 2.45 -16.97 -2.20
N VAL A 80 1.94 -15.81 -1.79
CA VAL A 80 0.70 -15.69 -0.99
C VAL A 80 -0.54 -16.11 -1.75
N GLU A 81 -0.56 -15.96 -3.08
CA GLU A 81 -1.72 -16.30 -3.91
C GLU A 81 -1.63 -17.68 -4.58
N GLY A 82 -0.68 -18.51 -4.15
CA GLY A 82 -0.59 -19.88 -4.64
C GLY A 82 -0.01 -20.02 -6.06
N ALA A 83 0.66 -18.99 -6.59
CA ALA A 83 1.52 -19.11 -7.77
C ALA A 83 2.85 -19.83 -7.47
N ALA A 84 2.87 -20.64 -6.41
CA ALA A 84 4.00 -21.49 -6.05
C ALA A 84 3.88 -22.81 -6.82
N GLY A 85 4.26 -22.79 -8.09
CA GLY A 85 4.40 -24.03 -8.84
C GLY A 85 4.42 -23.81 -10.34
N LEU A 86 5.58 -24.12 -10.92
CA LEU A 86 5.93 -24.12 -12.35
C LEU A 86 6.52 -22.78 -12.78
N GLY A 87 7.85 -22.72 -12.92
CA GLY A 87 8.57 -21.60 -13.55
C GLY A 87 8.16 -21.42 -15.01
N SER A 88 6.96 -20.89 -15.20
CA SER A 88 6.34 -20.56 -16.46
C SER A 88 6.71 -19.12 -16.81
N ASP A 89 6.81 -18.83 -18.11
CA ASP A 89 7.07 -17.47 -18.58
C ASP A 89 6.02 -16.46 -18.06
N GLU A 90 4.80 -16.92 -17.75
CA GLU A 90 3.72 -16.10 -17.18
C GLU A 90 4.03 -15.58 -15.77
N ASP A 91 4.66 -16.37 -14.90
CA ASP A 91 5.02 -15.93 -13.53
C ASP A 91 6.09 -14.85 -13.56
N THR A 92 7.01 -14.96 -14.51
CA THR A 92 8.09 -13.97 -14.71
C THR A 92 7.51 -12.64 -15.21
N VAL A 93 6.54 -12.68 -16.13
CA VAL A 93 5.81 -11.50 -16.60
C VAL A 93 4.98 -10.88 -15.47
N GLY A 94 4.33 -11.70 -14.64
CA GLY A 94 3.58 -11.25 -13.47
C GLY A 94 4.47 -10.53 -12.44
N ALA A 95 5.64 -11.09 -12.12
CA ALA A 95 6.61 -10.49 -11.21
C ALA A 95 7.11 -9.12 -11.71
N ALA A 96 7.53 -9.04 -12.98
CA ALA A 96 7.99 -7.79 -13.59
C ALA A 96 6.89 -6.72 -13.63
N MET A 97 5.62 -7.14 -13.81
CA MET A 97 4.48 -6.21 -13.78
C MET A 97 4.24 -5.65 -12.38
N VAL A 98 4.32 -6.49 -11.34
CA VAL A 98 4.17 -6.06 -9.93
C VAL A 98 5.32 -5.12 -9.54
N GLU A 99 6.55 -5.45 -9.93
CA GLU A 99 7.72 -4.60 -9.72
C GLU A 99 7.52 -3.22 -10.36
N ARG A 100 7.16 -3.18 -11.65
CA ARG A 100 6.92 -1.92 -12.37
C ARG A 100 5.79 -1.08 -11.75
N LEU A 101 4.76 -1.74 -11.23
CA LEU A 101 3.66 -1.09 -10.53
C LEU A 101 4.12 -0.45 -9.22
N LEU A 102 4.94 -1.16 -8.42
CA LEU A 102 5.48 -0.64 -7.17
C LEU A 102 6.44 0.54 -7.40
N GLU A 103 7.25 0.47 -8.46
CA GLU A 103 8.10 1.60 -8.88
C GLU A 103 7.25 2.85 -9.19
N LEU A 104 6.20 2.70 -10.01
CA LEU A 104 5.34 3.81 -10.41
C LEU A 104 4.59 4.40 -9.21
N MET A 105 4.05 3.54 -8.34
CA MET A 105 3.36 3.98 -7.12
C MET A 105 4.31 4.73 -6.18
N THR A 106 5.55 4.26 -6.05
CA THR A 106 6.60 4.94 -5.27
C THR A 106 6.97 6.28 -5.88
N ALA A 107 7.12 6.37 -7.20
CA ALA A 107 7.40 7.62 -7.91
C ALA A 107 6.26 8.64 -7.75
N ILE A 108 5.00 8.18 -7.79
CA ILE A 108 3.82 9.02 -7.58
C ILE A 108 3.78 9.59 -6.16
N GLU A 109 4.03 8.78 -5.13
CA GLU A 109 4.05 9.27 -3.73
C GLU A 109 5.24 10.18 -3.43
N ALA A 110 6.40 9.93 -4.05
CA ALA A 110 7.59 10.76 -3.91
C ALA A 110 7.52 12.08 -4.70
N ALA A 111 6.62 12.17 -5.69
CA ALA A 111 6.51 13.36 -6.52
C ALA A 111 6.03 14.56 -5.68
N PRO A 112 6.67 15.73 -5.85
CA PRO A 112 6.15 16.93 -5.21
C PRO A 112 4.73 17.17 -5.71
N LEU A 113 3.80 17.52 -4.81
CA LEU A 113 2.41 17.89 -5.12
C LEU A 113 2.30 19.21 -5.92
N SER A 114 3.38 19.62 -6.58
CA SER A 114 3.46 20.79 -7.43
C SER A 114 2.62 20.58 -8.70
N PRO A 115 1.83 21.59 -9.11
CA PRO A 115 0.94 21.52 -10.26
C PRO A 115 1.64 21.40 -11.64
N THR A 116 2.98 21.37 -11.70
CA THR A 116 3.76 21.40 -12.95
C THR A 116 4.57 20.13 -13.23
N SER A 117 4.46 19.09 -12.41
CA SER A 117 5.23 17.86 -12.62
C SER A 117 4.67 17.05 -13.80
N LYS A 118 5.23 17.26 -15.00
CA LYS A 118 4.93 16.44 -16.18
C LYS A 118 5.21 14.95 -15.92
N GLN A 119 6.25 14.67 -15.12
CA GLN A 119 6.63 13.31 -14.77
C GLN A 119 5.51 12.59 -14.01
N LEU A 120 4.90 13.28 -13.04
CA LEU A 120 3.78 12.73 -12.27
C LEU A 120 2.59 12.35 -13.16
N GLU A 121 2.29 13.16 -14.18
CA GLU A 121 1.24 12.85 -15.15
C GLU A 121 1.59 11.62 -16.00
N PHE A 122 2.83 11.52 -16.48
CA PHE A 122 3.30 10.34 -17.22
C PHE A 122 3.27 9.06 -16.38
N ASP A 123 3.65 9.14 -15.10
CA ASP A 123 3.67 7.99 -14.20
C ASP A 123 2.24 7.51 -13.89
N LYS A 124 1.29 8.42 -13.68
CA LYS A 124 -0.13 8.09 -13.52
C LYS A 124 -0.72 7.46 -14.77
N GLU A 125 -0.43 8.00 -15.96
CA GLU A 125 -0.87 7.41 -17.23
C GLU A 125 -0.27 6.01 -17.46
N ALA A 126 1.00 5.82 -17.10
CA ALA A 126 1.62 4.50 -17.11
C ALA A 126 0.90 3.52 -16.17
N LEU A 127 0.54 3.97 -14.96
CA LEU A 127 -0.19 3.17 -13.99
C LEU A 127 -1.59 2.79 -14.51
N ILE A 128 -2.31 3.71 -15.15
CA ILE A 128 -3.62 3.45 -15.79
C ILE A 128 -3.49 2.43 -16.93
N ARG A 129 -2.43 2.52 -17.73
CA ARG A 129 -2.16 1.53 -18.79
C ARG A 129 -1.94 0.13 -18.21
N LEU A 130 -1.20 0.02 -17.11
CA LEU A 130 -1.03 -1.26 -16.40
C LEU A 130 -2.37 -1.78 -15.84
N ALA A 131 -3.19 -0.92 -15.25
CA ALA A 131 -4.51 -1.31 -14.75
C ALA A 131 -5.43 -1.88 -15.85
N ARG A 132 -5.24 -1.44 -17.09
CA ARG A 132 -5.98 -1.93 -18.27
C ARG A 132 -5.37 -3.18 -18.90
N ALA A 133 -4.16 -3.59 -18.50
CA ALA A 133 -3.46 -4.70 -19.13
C ALA A 133 -4.26 -6.01 -19.02
N PRO A 134 -4.41 -6.79 -20.12
CA PRO A 134 -5.24 -7.99 -20.15
C PRO A 134 -4.80 -9.07 -19.15
N THR A 135 -3.53 -9.08 -18.75
CA THR A 135 -2.93 -10.09 -17.88
C THR A 135 -2.56 -9.55 -16.50
N LEU A 136 -3.26 -8.51 -16.01
CA LEU A 136 -3.00 -7.94 -14.68
C LEU A 136 -3.17 -9.00 -13.57
N PRO A 137 -2.11 -9.35 -12.82
CA PRO A 137 -2.22 -10.31 -11.73
C PRO A 137 -3.13 -9.80 -10.61
N ARG A 138 -3.83 -10.71 -9.92
CA ARG A 138 -4.71 -10.36 -8.81
C ARG A 138 -4.01 -9.56 -7.69
N PRO A 139 -2.77 -9.89 -7.26
CA PRO A 139 -2.04 -9.07 -6.30
C PRO A 139 -1.82 -7.63 -6.77
N ALA A 140 -1.47 -7.46 -8.06
CA ALA A 140 -1.31 -6.14 -8.67
C ALA A 140 -2.62 -5.34 -8.68
N ALA A 141 -3.74 -6.00 -9.02
CA ALA A 141 -5.05 -5.36 -8.98
C ALA A 141 -5.42 -4.87 -7.57
N LEU A 142 -5.20 -5.69 -6.54
CA LEU A 142 -5.47 -5.29 -5.15
C LEU A 142 -4.60 -4.10 -4.71
N LEU A 143 -3.31 -4.10 -5.05
CA LEU A 143 -2.41 -2.98 -4.75
C LEU A 143 -2.90 -1.68 -5.42
N LEU A 144 -3.30 -1.75 -6.70
CA LEU A 144 -3.83 -0.60 -7.43
C LEU A 144 -5.15 -0.07 -6.84
N ILE A 145 -6.07 -0.97 -6.45
CA ILE A 145 -7.34 -0.59 -5.81
C ILE A 145 -7.03 0.22 -4.56
N HIS A 146 -6.20 -0.32 -3.66
CA HIS A 146 -5.90 0.32 -2.39
C HIS A 146 -5.15 1.64 -2.55
N HIS A 147 -4.21 1.70 -3.48
CA HIS A 147 -3.50 2.94 -3.80
C HIS A 147 -4.41 4.00 -4.41
N ALA A 148 -5.28 3.64 -5.35
CA ALA A 148 -6.25 4.58 -5.92
C ALA A 148 -7.21 5.13 -4.86
N LEU A 149 -7.61 4.33 -3.87
CA LEU A 149 -8.38 4.81 -2.72
C LEU A 149 -7.58 5.78 -1.84
N GLY A 150 -6.28 5.51 -1.62
CA GLY A 150 -5.39 6.46 -0.95
C GLY A 150 -5.25 7.78 -1.71
N MET A 151 -5.12 7.72 -3.03
CA MET A 151 -5.07 8.89 -3.90
C MET A 151 -6.31 9.78 -3.80
N LEU A 152 -7.51 9.21 -3.61
CA LEU A 152 -8.74 9.97 -3.39
C LEU A 152 -8.76 10.72 -2.06
N ARG A 153 -7.96 10.30 -1.07
CA ARG A 153 -7.83 10.96 0.24
C ARG A 153 -6.83 12.11 0.22
N ILE A 154 -5.99 12.21 -0.81
CA ILE A 154 -5.09 13.34 -0.98
C ILE A 154 -5.92 14.61 -1.20
N LYS A 155 -5.67 15.64 -0.40
CA LYS A 155 -6.32 16.97 -0.48
C LYS A 155 -5.84 17.79 -1.68
N PHE A 156 -5.71 17.15 -2.84
CA PHE A 156 -5.27 17.75 -4.09
C PHE A 156 -6.17 17.27 -5.24
N ALA A 157 -7.13 18.10 -5.63
CA ALA A 157 -8.19 17.76 -6.57
C ALA A 157 -7.69 17.24 -7.93
N ARG A 158 -6.47 17.60 -8.34
CA ARG A 158 -5.88 17.13 -9.60
C ARG A 158 -5.53 15.64 -9.60
N VAL A 159 -5.38 14.99 -8.44
CA VAL A 159 -5.11 13.55 -8.37
C VAL A 159 -6.38 12.73 -8.62
N TRP A 160 -7.55 13.31 -8.31
CA TRP A 160 -8.83 12.59 -8.29
C TRP A 160 -9.26 12.05 -9.67
N PRO A 161 -9.12 12.79 -10.80
CA PRO A 161 -9.45 12.24 -12.11
C PRO A 161 -8.71 10.94 -12.43
N HIS A 162 -7.42 10.86 -12.07
CA HIS A 162 -6.62 9.66 -12.33
C HIS A 162 -6.97 8.51 -11.38
N ALA A 163 -7.21 8.81 -10.10
CA ALA A 163 -7.67 7.81 -9.14
C ALA A 163 -9.02 7.22 -9.57
N ARG A 164 -9.94 8.07 -10.06
CA ARG A 164 -11.20 7.63 -10.65
C ARG A 164 -10.97 6.76 -11.89
N GLU A 165 -10.12 7.20 -12.82
CA GLU A 165 -9.85 6.45 -14.05
C GLU A 165 -9.21 5.07 -13.76
N LEU A 166 -8.33 4.99 -12.76
CA LEU A 166 -7.80 3.72 -12.24
C LEU A 166 -8.91 2.83 -11.72
N LEU A 167 -9.80 3.35 -10.86
CA LEU A 167 -10.91 2.58 -10.31
C LEU A 167 -11.89 2.13 -11.39
N ASP A 168 -12.19 2.97 -12.38
CA ASP A 168 -13.06 2.64 -13.51
C ASP A 168 -12.42 1.53 -14.37
N ALA A 169 -11.11 1.61 -14.64
CA ALA A 169 -10.37 0.57 -15.35
C ALA A 169 -10.42 -0.77 -14.60
N LEU A 170 -10.23 -0.74 -13.28
CA LEU A 170 -10.26 -1.93 -12.43
C LEU A 170 -11.68 -2.49 -12.28
N ALA A 171 -12.71 -1.64 -12.15
CA ALA A 171 -14.10 -2.05 -11.95
C ALA A 171 -14.65 -2.90 -13.10
N SER A 172 -14.20 -2.63 -14.33
CA SER A 172 -14.63 -3.38 -15.51
C SER A 172 -14.33 -4.89 -15.43
N ARG A 173 -13.33 -5.29 -14.64
CA ARG A 173 -12.83 -6.67 -14.57
C ARG A 173 -12.74 -7.23 -13.16
N TRP A 174 -12.50 -6.37 -12.18
CA TRP A 174 -12.21 -6.70 -10.80
C TRP A 174 -13.25 -6.10 -9.84
N SER A 175 -14.49 -5.87 -10.30
CA SER A 175 -15.58 -5.31 -9.49
C SER A 175 -15.78 -6.01 -8.14
N HIS A 176 -15.63 -7.34 -8.11
CA HIS A 176 -15.73 -8.12 -6.89
C HIS A 176 -14.66 -7.77 -5.85
N LEU A 177 -13.43 -7.43 -6.28
CA LEU A 177 -12.34 -7.02 -5.39
C LEU A 177 -12.50 -5.60 -4.85
N LEU A 178 -13.27 -4.74 -5.53
CA LEU A 178 -13.51 -3.36 -5.10
C LEU A 178 -14.45 -3.25 -3.90
N SER A 179 -15.38 -4.20 -3.77
CA SER A 179 -16.48 -4.14 -2.79
C SER A 179 -16.01 -3.94 -1.34
N MET A 180 -15.02 -4.72 -0.89
CA MET A 180 -14.52 -4.66 0.49
C MET A 180 -13.70 -3.39 0.77
N PRO A 181 -12.68 -3.03 -0.05
CA PRO A 181 -11.93 -1.78 0.13
C PRO A 181 -12.81 -0.53 0.06
N LEU A 182 -13.79 -0.49 -0.86
CA LEU A 182 -14.74 0.62 -0.96
C LEU A 182 -15.62 0.72 0.28
N SER A 183 -16.19 -0.40 0.75
CA SER A 183 -17.04 -0.40 1.94
C SER A 183 -16.29 0.07 3.19
N SER A 184 -15.03 -0.36 3.35
CA SER A 184 -14.15 0.10 4.42
C SER A 184 -13.86 1.60 4.31
N SER A 185 -13.53 2.08 3.10
CA SER A 185 -13.22 3.49 2.85
C SER A 185 -14.43 4.41 3.08
N LEU A 186 -15.62 3.98 2.65
CA LEU A 186 -16.87 4.69 2.86
C LEU A 186 -17.22 4.77 4.34
N ARG A 187 -17.02 3.69 5.11
CA ARG A 187 -17.26 3.68 6.56
C ARG A 187 -16.43 4.76 7.26
N VAL A 188 -15.13 4.79 7.00
CA VAL A 188 -14.22 5.80 7.57
C VAL A 188 -14.65 7.22 7.18
N ALA A 189 -15.02 7.44 5.91
CA ALA A 189 -15.49 8.75 5.45
C ALA A 189 -16.79 9.19 6.15
N VAL A 190 -17.75 8.27 6.33
CA VAL A 190 -19.00 8.54 7.05
C VAL A 190 -18.73 8.87 8.52
N GLU A 191 -17.88 8.09 9.19
CA GLU A 191 -17.49 8.33 10.59
C GLU A 191 -16.86 9.72 10.77
N ALA A 192 -15.97 10.13 9.86
CA ALA A 192 -15.35 11.46 9.88
C ALA A 192 -16.37 12.60 9.69
N VAL A 193 -17.33 12.44 8.78
CA VAL A 193 -18.41 13.43 8.56
C VAL A 193 -19.30 13.54 9.79
N VAL A 194 -19.67 12.40 10.39
CA VAL A 194 -20.49 12.38 11.62
C VAL A 194 -19.76 13.08 12.77
N ALA A 195 -18.47 12.78 12.97
CA ALA A 195 -17.66 13.42 14.00
C ALA A 195 -17.53 14.94 13.79
N SER A 196 -17.28 15.38 12.55
CA SER A 196 -17.21 16.81 12.21
C SER A 196 -18.55 17.52 12.44
N HIS A 197 -19.66 16.89 12.10
CA HIS A 197 -20.99 17.44 12.35
C HIS A 197 -21.30 17.54 13.85
N ALA A 198 -20.96 16.51 14.63
CA ALA A 198 -21.16 16.51 16.08
C ALA A 198 -20.36 17.64 16.77
N ALA A 199 -19.11 17.86 16.38
CA ALA A 199 -18.29 18.96 16.89
C ALA A 199 -18.93 20.33 16.58
N ALA A 200 -19.40 20.55 15.34
CA ALA A 200 -20.03 21.80 14.93
C ALA A 200 -21.37 22.09 15.64
N VAL A 201 -22.07 21.06 16.11
CA VAL A 201 -23.30 21.21 16.91
C VAL A 201 -22.97 21.57 18.36
N LEU A 202 -21.90 21.02 18.93
CA LEU A 202 -21.48 21.29 20.31
C LEU A 202 -20.86 22.69 20.50
N GLU A 203 -20.35 23.30 19.43
CA GLU A 203 -19.81 24.67 19.44
C GLU A 203 -20.90 25.77 19.35
N ARG A 204 -22.18 25.40 19.25
CA ARG A 204 -23.33 26.32 19.17
C ARG A 204 -24.10 26.37 20.48
#